data_AF-A0AAE5S2T3-F1
#
_entry.id   AF-A0AAE5S2T3-F1
#
_cell.length_a   1.000
_cell.length_b   1.000
_cell.length_c   1.000
_cell.angle_alpha   90.00
_cell.angle_beta   90.00
_cell.angle_gamma   90.00
#
_symmetry.space_group_name_H-M   'P 1'
#
loop_
_entity.id
_entity.type
_entity.pdbx_description
1 polymer ?
#
loop_
_entity_poly.entity_id
_entity_poly.type
_entity_poly.pdbx_seq_one_letter_code
_entity_poly.pdbx_strand_id
1 'polypeptide(L)'
;MSRFAKNYRGIPPPFQWNRNQMAKSYPDDLRMQVIAYIDEGHTVREAAEKFGVSPSFAAKSHKKHVDAGETGPIDEADTPDELPAPADDGEISGLELADLLGVSKRAVSDFVERGIVVKTERNRYDMRRSIQLYCEHLRTMAAGRSGDGADALTTERARLAREQADQTAMKNAAMRREMIPITDVRHEWTSIGRRIRNGIMSVPSRCRQMLPHLTTFDVDVIDRELRSALSDLGEQDDDRSVDAAAESVVGEPATAAEIEAIEMD
;
A
#
# COMPACT_ATOMS: atom_id res chain seq x y z
N MET A 1 16.30 -29.65 -12.57
CA MET A 1 15.36 -29.20 -11.52
C MET A 1 15.76 -27.78 -11.16
N SER A 2 15.27 -26.75 -11.86
CA SER A 2 13.97 -26.07 -11.64
C SER A 2 13.90 -25.45 -10.24
N ARG A 3 13.62 -24.16 -10.00
CA ARG A 3 13.47 -22.93 -10.79
C ARG A 3 13.29 -21.82 -9.74
N PHE A 4 13.73 -20.61 -10.05
CA PHE A 4 13.17 -19.31 -9.58
C PHE A 4 13.01 -19.03 -8.06
N ALA A 5 13.78 -18.06 -7.57
CA ALA A 5 13.23 -17.07 -6.63
C ALA A 5 13.69 -15.67 -7.07
N LYS A 6 12.72 -14.93 -7.60
CA LYS A 6 12.82 -13.57 -8.16
C LYS A 6 13.22 -12.56 -7.08
N ASN A 7 14.06 -11.61 -7.50
CA ASN A 7 14.26 -10.31 -6.88
C ASN A 7 12.91 -9.63 -6.60
N TYR A 8 12.56 -9.42 -5.33
CA TYR A 8 11.55 -8.44 -4.94
C TYR A 8 12.23 -7.16 -4.44
N ARG A 9 12.30 -6.16 -5.33
CA ARG A 9 12.45 -4.75 -4.94
C ARG A 9 11.10 -4.29 -4.37
N GLY A 10 11.12 -3.79 -3.14
CA GLY A 10 10.08 -2.91 -2.60
C GLY A 10 8.70 -3.54 -2.39
N ILE A 11 8.49 -4.10 -1.19
CA ILE A 11 7.28 -4.12 -0.35
C ILE A 11 7.61 -5.13 0.79
N PRO A 12 7.59 -4.75 2.09
CA PRO A 12 7.86 -5.71 3.16
C PRO A 12 6.65 -6.67 3.31
N PRO A 13 6.88 -7.96 3.62
CA PRO A 13 5.80 -8.92 3.82
C PRO A 13 4.93 -8.55 5.04
N PRO A 14 3.63 -8.91 5.03
CA PRO A 14 2.72 -8.58 6.11
C PRO A 14 3.08 -9.38 7.37
N PHE A 15 3.37 -8.64 8.45
CA PHE A 15 3.39 -9.07 9.86
C PHE A 15 3.67 -10.55 10.15
N GLN A 16 4.94 -10.94 10.09
CA GLN A 16 5.40 -12.14 10.83
C GLN A 16 5.53 -11.77 12.32
N TRP A 17 4.61 -12.27 13.14
CA TRP A 17 4.75 -12.25 14.60
C TRP A 17 6.09 -12.91 14.98
N ASN A 18 6.96 -12.12 15.60
CA ASN A 18 8.24 -12.60 16.08
C ASN A 18 7.99 -13.51 17.29
N ARG A 19 8.22 -14.82 17.13
CA ARG A 19 7.99 -15.90 18.11
C ARG A 19 8.85 -15.80 19.40
N ASN A 20 9.48 -14.64 19.63
CA ASN A 20 10.32 -14.35 20.80
C ASN A 20 9.66 -13.40 21.82
N GLN A 21 8.39 -13.02 21.65
CA GLN A 21 7.58 -12.42 22.72
C GLN A 21 6.90 -13.51 23.56
N MET A 22 7.71 -14.24 24.32
CA MET A 22 7.25 -14.89 25.54
C MET A 22 8.25 -14.46 26.60
N ALA A 23 7.92 -13.42 27.35
CA ALA A 23 8.69 -13.04 28.52
C ALA A 23 8.71 -14.25 29.45
N LYS A 24 9.83 -14.97 29.49
CA LYS A 24 10.12 -15.93 30.54
C LYS A 24 10.19 -15.08 31.81
N SER A 25 9.06 -14.97 32.51
CA SER A 25 8.99 -14.23 33.77
C SER A 25 9.82 -15.01 34.77
N TYR A 26 11.07 -14.60 34.96
CA TYR A 26 11.93 -15.20 35.95
C TYR A 26 11.37 -14.87 37.35
N PRO A 27 11.32 -15.85 38.28
CA PRO A 27 10.88 -15.63 39.65
C PRO A 27 11.63 -14.49 40.32
N ASP A 28 10.97 -13.74 41.19
CA ASP A 28 11.56 -12.57 41.85
C ASP A 28 12.73 -12.96 42.78
N ASP A 29 12.66 -14.16 43.37
CA ASP A 29 13.75 -14.76 44.15
C ASP A 29 15.04 -14.92 43.32
N LEU A 30 14.91 -15.29 42.04
CA LEU A 30 16.06 -15.44 41.15
C LEU A 30 16.66 -14.09 40.78
N ARG A 31 15.82 -13.05 40.65
CA ARG A 31 16.27 -11.68 40.42
C ARG A 31 17.10 -11.18 41.60
N MET A 32 16.64 -11.40 42.84
CA MET A 32 17.38 -11.02 44.05
C MET A 32 18.72 -11.74 44.17
N GLN A 33 18.79 -13.04 43.85
CA GLN A 33 20.04 -13.80 43.88
C GLN A 33 21.06 -13.29 42.85
N VAL A 34 20.59 -12.92 41.65
CA VAL A 34 21.45 -12.35 40.60
C VAL A 34 21.97 -10.96 41.01
N ILE A 35 21.14 -10.14 41.64
CA ILE A 35 21.53 -8.81 42.15
C ILE A 35 22.59 -8.95 43.24
N ALA A 36 22.34 -9.77 44.26
CA ALA A 36 23.28 -9.99 45.37
C ALA A 36 24.65 -10.48 44.88
N TYR A 37 24.67 -11.38 43.88
CA TYR A 37 25.91 -11.88 43.31
C TYR A 37 26.70 -10.83 42.52
N ILE A 38 26.00 -9.88 41.87
CA ILE A 38 26.65 -8.75 41.18
C ILE A 38 27.16 -7.73 42.21
N ASP A 39 26.41 -7.48 43.28
CA ASP A 39 26.79 -6.59 44.38
C ASP A 39 28.01 -7.13 45.17
N GLU A 40 28.21 -8.46 45.20
CA GLU A 40 29.42 -9.13 45.70
C GLU A 40 30.67 -8.89 44.82
N GLY A 41 30.53 -8.20 43.69
CA GLY A 41 31.63 -7.77 42.81
C GLY A 41 31.85 -8.64 41.56
N HIS A 42 30.96 -9.60 41.29
CA HIS A 42 31.04 -10.44 40.09
C HIS A 42 30.45 -9.75 38.85
N THR A 43 30.95 -10.14 37.68
CA THR A 43 30.49 -9.52 36.44
C THR A 43 29.11 -10.04 36.01
N VAL A 44 28.36 -9.22 35.26
CA VAL A 44 27.05 -9.59 34.69
C VAL A 44 27.11 -10.89 33.88
N ARG A 45 28.24 -11.16 33.23
CA ARG A 45 28.46 -12.37 32.43
C ARG A 45 28.63 -13.61 33.30
N GLU A 46 29.36 -13.50 34.40
CA GLU A 46 29.53 -14.58 35.38
C GLU A 46 28.21 -14.88 36.11
N ALA A 47 27.42 -13.85 36.44
CA ALA A 47 26.08 -14.02 37.01
C ALA A 47 25.15 -14.77 36.04
N ALA A 48 25.17 -14.40 34.75
CA ALA A 48 24.38 -15.07 33.72
C ALA A 48 24.71 -16.56 33.59
N GLU A 49 26.00 -16.90 33.62
CA GLU A 49 26.48 -18.28 33.53
C GLU A 49 26.14 -19.10 34.78
N LYS A 50 26.33 -18.52 35.98
CA LYS A 50 26.06 -19.19 37.26
C LYS A 50 24.57 -19.52 37.48
N PHE A 51 23.68 -18.59 37.13
CA PHE A 51 22.23 -18.74 37.35
C PHE A 51 21.48 -19.27 36.12
N GLY A 52 22.17 -19.58 35.02
CA GLY A 52 21.56 -20.07 33.78
C GLY A 52 20.59 -19.07 33.12
N VAL A 53 20.84 -17.78 33.31
CA VAL A 53 19.99 -16.68 32.80
C VAL A 53 20.68 -15.93 31.67
N SER A 54 19.93 -15.14 30.88
CA SER A 54 20.53 -14.36 29.81
C SER A 54 21.33 -13.16 30.36
N PRO A 55 22.43 -12.74 29.70
CA PRO A 55 23.21 -11.56 30.12
C PRO A 55 22.37 -10.28 30.20
N SER A 56 21.37 -10.13 29.32
CA SER A 56 20.45 -8.99 29.34
C SER A 56 19.51 -8.99 30.55
N PHE A 57 19.15 -10.17 31.08
CA PHE A 57 18.35 -10.28 32.29
C PHE A 57 19.16 -9.88 33.52
N ALA A 58 20.41 -10.35 33.63
CA ALA A 58 21.31 -9.96 34.72
C ALA A 58 21.58 -8.44 34.72
N ALA A 59 21.85 -7.85 33.57
CA ALA A 59 22.06 -6.39 33.43
C ALA A 59 20.82 -5.57 33.84
N LYS A 60 19.62 -5.98 33.40
CA LYS A 60 18.37 -5.28 33.71
C LYS A 60 17.95 -5.42 35.17
N SER A 61 18.27 -6.55 35.80
CA SER A 61 17.94 -6.80 37.20
C SER A 61 18.74 -5.89 38.13
N HIS A 62 20.04 -5.76 37.88
CA HIS A 62 20.91 -4.83 38.61
C HIS A 62 20.49 -3.36 38.39
N LYS A 63 20.23 -2.93 37.14
CA LYS A 63 19.80 -1.55 36.86
C LYS A 63 18.50 -1.17 37.61
N LYS A 64 17.52 -2.08 37.62
CA LYS A 64 16.25 -1.86 38.34
C LYS A 64 16.46 -1.77 39.86
N HIS A 65 17.47 -2.45 40.42
CA HIS A 65 17.80 -2.38 41.85
C HIS A 65 18.52 -1.08 42.21
N VAL A 66 19.47 -0.63 41.38
CA VAL A 66 20.14 0.67 41.55
C VAL A 66 19.11 1.81 41.51
N ASP A 67 18.18 1.77 40.56
CA ASP A 67 17.11 2.78 40.45
C ASP A 67 16.09 2.71 41.61
N ALA A 68 16.02 1.60 42.36
CA ALA A 68 15.11 1.42 43.50
C ALA A 68 15.78 1.69 44.87
N GLY A 69 17.11 1.64 44.95
CA GLY A 69 17.89 1.84 46.17
C GLY A 69 18.11 3.30 46.59
N GLU A 70 17.71 4.28 45.77
CA GLU A 70 17.90 5.72 46.06
C GLU A 70 16.85 6.33 47.00
N THR A 71 15.81 5.59 47.40
CA THR A 71 14.90 6.02 48.49
C THR A 71 15.44 5.60 49.86
N GLY A 72 16.35 6.41 50.41
CA GLY A 72 16.83 6.30 51.79
C GLY A 72 15.83 6.85 52.84
N PRO A 73 15.99 6.53 54.13
CA PRO A 73 15.04 6.86 55.19
C PRO A 73 15.11 8.34 55.57
N ILE A 74 13.95 8.92 55.89
CA ILE A 74 13.78 10.30 56.35
C ILE A 74 14.14 10.35 57.84
N ASP A 75 15.20 11.09 58.20
CA ASP A 75 15.51 11.41 59.60
C ASP A 75 14.46 12.41 60.14
N GLU A 76 13.80 12.01 61.23
CA GLU A 76 12.94 12.86 62.05
C GLU A 76 13.77 13.89 62.83
N ALA A 77 13.58 15.18 62.55
CA ALA A 77 13.75 16.22 63.57
C ALA A 77 13.02 17.54 63.20
N ASP A 78 12.16 17.94 64.14
CA ASP A 78 11.70 19.29 64.49
C ASP A 78 10.73 20.05 63.56
N THR A 79 9.45 20.03 63.96
CA THR A 79 8.48 21.08 63.68
C THR A 79 8.75 22.27 64.61
N PRO A 80 8.63 23.51 64.12
CA PRO A 80 7.58 24.34 64.69
C PRO A 80 6.78 25.10 63.63
N ASP A 81 5.49 24.80 63.62
CA ASP A 81 4.37 25.73 63.44
C ASP A 81 4.44 26.74 62.28
N GLU A 82 4.20 26.26 61.06
CA GLU A 82 3.58 27.08 60.01
C GLU A 82 2.78 26.15 59.08
N LEU A 83 1.48 26.46 58.89
CA LEU A 83 0.56 25.71 58.03
C LEU A 83 1.22 25.43 56.65
N PRO A 84 1.28 24.18 56.15
CA PRO A 84 1.90 23.92 54.86
C PRO A 84 1.10 24.63 53.76
N ALA A 85 1.78 25.51 53.03
CA ALA A 85 1.36 26.00 51.72
C ALA A 85 0.94 24.82 50.81
N PRO A 86 0.00 25.01 49.86
CA PRO A 86 -0.39 23.94 48.95
C PRO A 86 0.86 23.35 48.28
N ALA A 87 0.88 22.03 48.20
CA ALA A 87 1.98 21.22 47.67
C ALA A 87 2.63 21.87 46.46
N ASP A 88 3.97 21.94 46.43
CA ASP A 88 4.76 22.47 45.32
C ASP A 88 4.16 22.07 43.96
N ASP A 89 3.45 23.02 43.35
CA ASP A 89 2.50 22.82 42.26
C ASP A 89 3.24 22.65 40.93
N GLY A 90 4.19 21.72 40.85
CA GLY A 90 4.78 21.20 39.62
C GLY A 90 5.02 22.23 38.52
N GLU A 91 5.56 23.41 38.87
CA GLU A 91 5.84 24.45 37.90
C GLU A 91 7.16 24.15 37.18
N ILE A 92 7.16 24.25 35.86
CA ILE A 92 8.37 24.03 35.07
C ILE A 92 8.64 25.20 34.13
N SER A 93 9.91 25.37 33.77
CA SER A 93 10.30 26.38 32.80
C SER A 93 9.85 26.01 31.38
N GLY A 94 9.76 27.01 30.50
CA GLY A 94 9.37 26.76 29.10
C GLY A 94 10.36 25.91 28.30
N LEU A 95 11.62 25.81 28.76
CA LEU A 95 12.61 24.91 28.16
C LEU A 95 12.40 23.47 28.62
N GLU A 96 12.22 23.25 29.91
CA GLU A 96 11.95 21.92 30.47
C GLU A 96 10.63 21.37 29.94
N LEU A 97 9.60 22.21 29.80
CA LEU A 97 8.32 21.79 29.18
C LEU A 97 8.50 21.43 27.70
N ALA A 98 9.33 22.18 26.97
CA ALA A 98 9.63 21.90 25.57
C ALA A 98 10.34 20.54 25.42
N ASP A 99 11.34 20.29 26.25
CA ASP A 99 12.09 19.04 26.28
C ASP A 99 11.19 17.86 26.68
N LEU A 100 10.34 18.05 27.69
CA LEU A 100 9.41 17.03 28.18
C LEU A 100 8.36 16.64 27.12
N LEU A 101 7.83 17.62 26.39
CA LEU A 101 6.86 17.37 25.32
C LEU A 101 7.53 16.96 24.00
N GLY A 102 8.86 17.04 23.90
CA GLY A 102 9.60 16.76 22.66
C GLY A 102 9.34 17.77 21.55
N VAL A 103 9.09 19.04 21.89
CA VAL A 103 8.78 20.12 20.95
C VAL A 103 9.75 21.28 21.08
N SER A 104 9.74 22.20 20.11
CA SER A 104 10.57 23.40 20.20
C SER A 104 9.99 24.41 21.22
N LYS A 105 10.84 25.23 21.84
CA LYS A 105 10.40 26.33 22.71
C LYS A 105 9.41 27.30 22.03
N ARG A 106 9.54 27.49 20.71
CA ARG A 106 8.59 28.30 19.92
C ARG A 106 7.21 27.66 19.91
N ALA A 107 7.14 26.34 19.70
CA ALA A 107 5.89 25.61 19.73
C ALA A 107 5.21 25.67 21.10
N VAL A 108 5.97 25.72 22.21
CA VAL A 108 5.39 25.93 23.55
C VAL A 108 4.69 27.29 23.64
N SER A 109 5.26 28.37 23.09
CA SER A 109 4.58 29.67 23.01
C SER A 109 3.29 29.60 22.20
N ASP A 110 3.33 28.96 21.04
CA ASP A 110 2.15 28.79 20.18
C ASP A 110 1.07 27.93 20.86
N PHE A 111 1.47 26.95 21.68
CA PHE A 111 0.55 26.11 22.44
C PHE A 111 -0.15 26.86 23.59
N VAL A 112 0.47 27.89 24.14
CA VAL A 112 -0.20 28.78 25.10
C VAL A 112 -1.32 29.55 24.41
N GLU A 113 -1.05 30.14 23.24
CA GLU A 113 -2.06 30.88 22.46
C GLU A 113 -3.24 29.99 22.07
N ARG A 114 -2.96 28.71 21.83
CA ARG A 114 -3.95 27.70 21.46
C ARG A 114 -4.61 27.01 22.67
N GLY A 115 -4.24 27.37 23.90
CA GLY A 115 -4.80 26.78 25.13
C GLY A 115 -4.42 25.30 25.35
N ILE A 116 -3.37 24.81 24.70
CA ILE A 116 -2.87 23.43 24.80
C ILE A 116 -1.90 23.28 25.98
N VAL A 117 -1.32 24.40 26.44
CA VAL A 117 -0.39 24.48 27.57
C VAL A 117 -0.87 25.62 28.49
N VAL A 118 -0.74 25.45 29.81
CA VAL A 118 -1.15 26.44 30.81
C VAL A 118 0.05 27.18 31.34
N LYS A 119 0.02 28.51 31.18
CA LYS A 119 1.07 29.42 31.65
C LYS A 119 0.63 30.08 32.95
N THR A 120 1.44 29.93 34.00
CA THR A 120 1.16 30.53 35.31
C THR A 120 1.81 31.91 35.42
N GLU A 121 3.11 32.01 35.12
CA GLU A 121 3.88 33.25 35.17
C GLU A 121 4.85 33.43 33.99
N ARG A 122 5.70 34.45 34.03
CA ARG A 122 6.74 34.67 33.02
C ARG A 122 7.73 33.50 33.06
N ASN A 123 7.72 32.69 32.00
CA ASN A 123 8.58 31.50 31.88
C ASN A 123 8.30 30.44 32.96
N ARG A 124 7.04 30.33 33.40
CA ARG A 124 6.54 29.28 34.30
C ARG A 124 5.23 28.72 33.78
N TYR A 125 5.10 27.41 33.86
CA TYR A 125 4.00 26.65 33.30
C TYR A 125 3.58 25.56 34.28
N ASP A 126 2.27 25.33 34.40
CA ASP A 126 1.74 24.18 35.14
C ASP A 126 2.03 22.91 34.34
N MET A 127 2.99 22.10 34.81
CA MET A 127 3.41 20.87 34.15
C MET A 127 2.25 19.89 34.00
N ARG A 128 1.53 19.62 35.09
CA ARG A 128 0.50 18.58 35.14
C ARG A 128 -0.61 18.89 34.18
N ARG A 129 -1.13 20.12 34.22
CA ARG A 129 -2.24 20.54 33.37
C ARG A 129 -1.83 20.62 31.91
N SER A 130 -0.63 21.11 31.63
CA SER A 130 -0.09 21.22 30.26
C SER A 130 0.10 19.86 29.60
N ILE A 131 0.60 18.85 30.33
CA ILE A 131 0.74 17.49 29.79
C ILE A 131 -0.64 16.89 29.48
N GLN A 132 -1.61 17.04 30.37
CA GLN A 132 -2.97 16.52 30.16
C GLN A 132 -3.60 17.09 28.90
N LEU A 133 -3.57 18.41 28.74
CA LEU A 133 -4.13 19.12 27.58
C LEU A 133 -3.38 18.78 26.29
N TYR A 134 -2.05 18.64 26.35
CA TYR A 134 -1.26 18.20 25.20
C TYR A 134 -1.62 16.78 24.77
N CYS A 135 -1.73 15.84 25.71
CA CYS A 135 -2.16 14.47 25.43
C CYS A 135 -3.60 14.42 24.86
N GLU A 136 -4.51 15.24 25.39
CA GLU A 136 -5.87 15.38 24.85
C GLU A 136 -5.86 15.92 23.42
N HIS A 137 -5.06 16.95 23.14
CA HIS A 137 -4.88 17.49 21.80
C HIS A 137 -4.40 16.42 20.81
N LEU A 138 -3.40 15.61 21.20
CA LEU A 138 -2.91 14.52 20.36
C LEU A 138 -3.97 13.44 20.11
N ARG A 139 -4.79 13.10 21.11
CA ARG A 139 -5.90 12.14 20.96
C ARG A 139 -6.94 12.66 19.99
N THR A 140 -7.34 13.93 20.08
CA THR A 140 -8.30 14.55 19.15
C THR A 140 -7.74 14.61 17.72
N MET A 141 -6.46 14.95 17.55
CA MET A 141 -5.79 14.95 16.25
C MET A 141 -5.62 13.54 15.66
N ALA A 142 -5.46 12.52 16.49
CA ALA A 142 -5.46 11.13 16.05
C ALA A 142 -6.87 10.65 15.67
N ALA A 143 -7.88 10.96 16.48
CA ALA A 143 -9.28 10.63 16.21
C ALA A 143 -9.78 11.24 14.89
N GLY A 144 -9.39 12.47 14.56
CA GLY A 144 -9.72 13.12 13.28
C GLY A 144 -9.02 12.50 12.06
N ARG A 145 -7.98 11.68 12.24
CA ARG A 145 -7.26 10.98 11.16
C ARG A 145 -7.63 9.51 11.03
N SER A 146 -8.17 8.91 12.09
CA SER A 146 -8.54 7.48 12.15
C SER A 146 -10.05 7.25 12.23
N GLY A 147 -10.86 8.26 11.93
CA GLY A 147 -12.31 8.08 11.79
C GLY A 147 -12.63 7.28 10.53
N ASP A 148 -13.71 6.50 10.57
CA ASP A 148 -14.26 5.69 9.47
C ASP A 148 -14.35 6.46 8.13
N GLY A 149 -14.61 7.77 8.19
CA GLY A 149 -14.61 8.66 7.01
C GLY A 149 -13.24 8.92 6.37
N ALA A 150 -12.13 8.84 7.11
CA ALA A 150 -10.78 8.95 6.56
C ALA A 150 -10.37 7.66 5.81
N ASP A 151 -10.79 6.50 6.31
CA ASP A 151 -10.58 5.21 5.65
C ASP A 151 -11.48 5.06 4.41
N ALA A 152 -12.72 5.52 4.47
CA ALA A 152 -13.60 5.59 3.29
C ALA A 152 -13.04 6.54 2.21
N LEU A 153 -12.57 7.73 2.59
CA LEU A 153 -11.99 8.70 1.65
C LEU A 153 -10.67 8.21 1.03
N THR A 154 -9.83 7.52 1.80
CA THR A 154 -8.59 6.94 1.27
C THR A 154 -8.89 5.77 0.33
N THR A 155 -9.91 4.96 0.64
CA THR A 155 -10.38 3.87 -0.23
C THR A 155 -10.93 4.39 -1.56
N GLU A 156 -11.81 5.40 -1.53
CA GLU A 156 -12.35 5.99 -2.76
C GLU A 156 -11.27 6.70 -3.59
N ARG A 157 -10.30 7.35 -2.94
CA ARG A 157 -9.13 7.91 -3.63
C ARG A 157 -8.25 6.83 -4.27
N ALA A 158 -8.08 5.68 -3.62
CA ALA A 158 -7.34 4.57 -4.18
C ALA A 158 -8.05 3.98 -5.41
N ARG A 159 -9.38 3.87 -5.37
CA ARG A 159 -10.21 3.46 -6.52
C ARG A 159 -10.07 4.42 -7.70
N LEU A 160 -10.22 5.72 -7.45
CA LEU A 160 -10.03 6.77 -8.45
C LEU A 160 -8.62 6.71 -9.06
N ALA A 161 -7.58 6.54 -8.23
CA ALA A 161 -6.21 6.45 -8.68
C ALA A 161 -5.97 5.22 -9.57
N ARG A 162 -6.62 4.09 -9.29
CA ARG A 162 -6.58 2.89 -10.13
C ARG A 162 -7.21 3.15 -11.50
N GLU A 163 -8.41 3.73 -11.55
CA GLU A 163 -9.08 4.07 -12.81
C GLU A 163 -8.26 5.08 -13.64
N GLN A 164 -7.61 6.05 -12.99
CA GLN A 164 -6.70 6.99 -13.64
C GLN A 164 -5.43 6.32 -14.18
N ALA A 165 -4.87 5.36 -13.43
CA ALA A 165 -3.72 4.58 -13.86
C ALA A 165 -4.06 3.74 -15.10
N ASP A 166 -5.23 3.09 -15.12
CA ASP A 166 -5.71 2.31 -16.25
C ASP A 166 -5.94 3.19 -17.48
N GLN A 167 -6.55 4.37 -17.30
CA GLN A 167 -6.72 5.33 -18.39
C GLN A 167 -5.37 5.78 -18.97
N THR A 168 -4.38 6.01 -18.12
CA THR A 168 -3.03 6.39 -18.54
C THR A 168 -2.32 5.24 -19.24
N ALA A 169 -2.51 4.00 -18.78
CA ALA A 169 -1.97 2.81 -19.42
C ALA A 169 -2.54 2.64 -20.83
N MET A 170 -3.86 2.77 -21.02
CA MET A 170 -4.49 2.72 -22.35
C MET A 170 -3.97 3.81 -23.28
N LYS A 171 -3.82 5.05 -22.79
CA LYS A 171 -3.25 6.16 -23.58
C LYS A 171 -1.80 5.86 -23.99
N ASN A 172 -1.00 5.32 -23.08
CA ASN A 172 0.39 4.93 -23.36
C ASN A 172 0.46 3.80 -24.40
N ALA A 173 -0.39 2.78 -24.28
CA ALA A 173 -0.47 1.69 -25.25
C ALA A 173 -0.87 2.19 -26.65
N ALA A 174 -1.86 3.09 -26.73
CA ALA A 174 -2.23 3.74 -27.99
C ALA A 174 -1.07 4.57 -28.57
N MET A 175 -0.36 5.36 -27.75
CA MET A 175 0.81 6.14 -28.19
C MET A 175 1.97 5.26 -28.68
N ARG A 176 2.16 4.08 -28.08
CA ARG A 176 3.12 3.07 -28.52
C ARG A 176 2.69 2.31 -29.78
N ARG A 177 1.50 2.59 -30.31
CA ARG A 177 0.88 1.87 -31.44
C ARG A 177 0.61 0.39 -31.14
N GLU A 178 0.39 0.05 -29.87
CA GLU A 178 0.00 -1.29 -29.42
C GLU A 178 -1.52 -1.52 -29.54
N MET A 179 -2.30 -0.44 -29.71
CA MET A 179 -3.75 -0.49 -29.92
C MET A 179 -4.10 0.19 -31.25
N ILE A 180 -4.96 -0.45 -32.03
CA ILE A 180 -5.47 0.10 -33.30
C ILE A 180 -7.00 0.20 -33.19
N PRO A 181 -7.62 1.35 -33.52
CA PRO A 181 -9.07 1.45 -33.57
C PRO A 181 -9.66 0.47 -34.59
N ILE A 182 -10.66 -0.31 -34.16
CA ILE A 182 -11.33 -1.28 -35.03
C ILE A 182 -12.00 -0.60 -36.24
N THR A 183 -12.40 0.67 -36.08
CA THR A 183 -12.96 1.50 -37.17
C THR A 183 -11.94 1.70 -38.29
N ASP A 184 -10.68 1.93 -37.94
CA ASP A 184 -9.63 2.20 -38.91
C ASP A 184 -9.27 0.92 -39.67
N VAL A 185 -9.18 -0.20 -38.95
CA VAL A 185 -9.00 -1.54 -39.54
C VAL A 185 -10.15 -1.84 -40.51
N ARG A 186 -11.41 -1.64 -40.09
CA ARG A 186 -12.58 -1.87 -40.93
C ARG A 186 -12.57 -0.97 -42.17
N HIS A 187 -12.25 0.30 -42.03
CA HIS A 187 -12.18 1.23 -43.15
C HIS A 187 -11.09 0.82 -44.15
N GLU A 188 -9.89 0.44 -43.66
CA GLU A 188 -8.81 0.03 -44.54
C GLU A 188 -9.14 -1.28 -45.27
N TRP A 189 -9.70 -2.28 -44.58
CA TRP A 189 -10.15 -3.52 -45.24
C TRP A 189 -11.24 -3.28 -46.26
N THR A 190 -12.22 -2.42 -45.95
CA THR A 190 -13.25 -2.02 -46.91
C THR A 190 -12.65 -1.31 -48.13
N SER A 191 -11.65 -0.45 -47.91
CA SER A 191 -10.90 0.25 -48.95
C SER A 191 -10.13 -0.72 -49.85
N ILE A 192 -9.42 -1.69 -49.25
CA ILE A 192 -8.73 -2.77 -49.95
C ILE A 192 -9.72 -3.58 -50.80
N GLY A 193 -10.82 -4.05 -50.23
CA GLY A 193 -11.84 -4.82 -50.95
C GLY A 193 -12.43 -4.06 -52.14
N ARG A 194 -12.72 -2.76 -51.98
CA ARG A 194 -13.17 -1.89 -53.08
C ARG A 194 -12.13 -1.76 -54.18
N ARG A 195 -10.85 -1.57 -53.84
CA ARG A 195 -9.75 -1.48 -54.82
C ARG A 195 -9.62 -2.79 -55.63
N ILE A 196 -9.67 -3.93 -54.95
CA ILE A 196 -9.61 -5.26 -55.58
C ILE A 196 -10.79 -5.43 -56.54
N ARG A 197 -12.02 -5.20 -56.07
CA ARG A 197 -13.23 -5.32 -56.90
C ARG A 197 -13.14 -4.45 -58.15
N ASN A 198 -12.79 -3.18 -58.01
CA ASN A 198 -12.67 -2.28 -59.17
C ASN A 198 -11.55 -2.71 -60.14
N GLY A 199 -10.44 -3.21 -59.61
CA GLY A 199 -9.33 -3.73 -60.41
C GLY A 199 -9.68 -4.99 -61.22
N ILE A 200 -10.46 -5.89 -60.63
CA ILE A 200 -10.95 -7.12 -61.28
C ILE A 200 -12.05 -6.78 -62.29
N MET A 201 -13.02 -5.95 -61.93
CA MET A 201 -14.14 -5.58 -62.81
C MET A 201 -13.71 -4.75 -64.03
N SER A 202 -12.48 -4.23 -64.03
CA SER A 202 -11.89 -3.56 -65.20
C SER A 202 -11.13 -4.52 -66.14
N VAL A 203 -10.92 -5.78 -65.76
CA VAL A 203 -10.23 -6.81 -66.57
C VAL A 203 -10.94 -7.05 -67.91
N PRO A 204 -12.28 -7.25 -68.00
CA PRO A 204 -12.92 -7.58 -69.29
C PRO A 204 -12.69 -6.51 -70.37
N SER A 205 -12.77 -5.23 -69.97
CA SER A 205 -12.49 -4.10 -70.86
C SER A 205 -11.03 -4.07 -71.34
N ARG A 206 -10.07 -4.34 -70.43
CA ARG A 206 -8.64 -4.42 -70.81
C ARG A 206 -8.38 -5.59 -71.76
N CYS A 207 -8.99 -6.75 -71.52
CA CYS A 207 -8.88 -7.91 -72.40
C CYS A 207 -9.37 -7.58 -73.82
N ARG A 208 -10.52 -6.92 -73.95
CA ARG A 208 -11.05 -6.47 -75.25
C ARG A 208 -10.11 -5.49 -75.97
N GLN A 209 -9.46 -4.58 -75.23
CA GLN A 209 -8.49 -3.63 -75.79
C GLN A 209 -7.21 -4.33 -76.28
N MET A 210 -6.72 -5.33 -75.55
CA MET A 210 -5.50 -6.07 -75.90
C MET A 210 -5.71 -7.15 -76.96
N LEU A 211 -6.92 -7.70 -77.07
CA LEU A 211 -7.29 -8.78 -77.97
C LEU A 211 -8.49 -8.36 -78.84
N PRO A 212 -8.24 -7.63 -79.95
CA PRO A 212 -9.32 -7.05 -80.77
C PRO A 212 -10.24 -8.07 -81.45
N HIS A 213 -9.82 -9.34 -81.50
CA HIS A 213 -10.60 -10.44 -82.05
C HIS A 213 -11.61 -11.04 -81.07
N LEU A 214 -11.57 -10.66 -79.78
CA LEU A 214 -12.60 -11.07 -78.83
C LEU A 214 -13.95 -10.47 -79.23
N THR A 215 -14.96 -11.32 -79.29
CA THR A 215 -16.33 -10.88 -79.54
C THR A 215 -16.94 -10.30 -78.26
N THR A 216 -18.07 -9.58 -78.41
CA THR A 216 -18.82 -9.11 -77.24
C THR A 216 -19.26 -10.27 -76.34
N PHE A 217 -19.63 -11.42 -76.94
CA PHE A 217 -20.02 -12.60 -76.19
C PHE A 217 -18.87 -13.12 -75.32
N ASP A 218 -17.64 -13.18 -75.84
CA ASP A 218 -16.49 -13.66 -75.08
C ASP A 218 -16.20 -12.77 -73.87
N VAL A 219 -16.30 -11.44 -74.05
CA VAL A 219 -16.11 -10.47 -72.97
C VAL A 219 -17.21 -10.58 -71.92
N ASP A 220 -18.45 -10.83 -72.31
CA ASP A 220 -19.58 -11.02 -71.39
C ASP A 220 -19.44 -12.31 -70.57
N VAL A 221 -18.89 -13.38 -71.16
CA VAL A 221 -18.57 -14.62 -70.45
C VAL A 221 -17.51 -14.36 -69.38
N ILE A 222 -16.44 -13.62 -69.72
CA ILE A 222 -15.39 -13.25 -68.75
C ILE A 222 -15.97 -12.37 -67.63
N ASP A 223 -16.78 -11.36 -67.94
CA ASP A 223 -17.39 -10.49 -66.94
C ASP A 223 -18.28 -11.28 -65.97
N ARG A 224 -19.09 -12.22 -66.49
CA ARG A 224 -19.96 -13.07 -65.67
C ARG A 224 -19.15 -13.98 -64.74
N GLU A 225 -18.11 -14.62 -65.26
CA GLU A 225 -17.26 -15.52 -64.48
C GLU A 225 -16.54 -14.77 -63.36
N LEU A 226 -15.98 -13.58 -63.65
CA LEU A 226 -15.33 -12.76 -62.64
C LEU A 226 -16.29 -12.28 -61.55
N ARG A 227 -17.54 -11.95 -61.91
CA ARG A 227 -18.58 -11.62 -60.93
C ARG A 227 -18.95 -12.82 -60.07
N SER A 228 -19.15 -14.00 -60.68
CA SER A 228 -19.46 -15.22 -59.95
C SER A 228 -18.36 -15.53 -58.93
N ALA A 229 -17.09 -15.55 -59.37
CA ALA A 229 -15.96 -15.79 -58.49
C ALA A 229 -15.86 -14.77 -57.34
N LEU A 230 -16.15 -13.48 -57.60
CA LEU A 230 -16.17 -12.45 -56.55
C LEU A 230 -17.34 -12.62 -55.58
N SER A 231 -18.51 -13.07 -56.05
CA SER A 231 -19.67 -13.37 -55.22
C SER A 231 -19.43 -14.59 -54.33
N ASP A 232 -18.94 -15.69 -54.91
CA ASP A 232 -18.63 -16.93 -54.19
C ASP A 232 -17.60 -16.70 -53.08
N LEU A 233 -16.59 -15.85 -53.33
CA LEU A 233 -15.61 -15.43 -52.32
C LEU A 233 -16.24 -14.65 -51.16
N GLY A 234 -17.28 -13.87 -51.41
CA GLY A 234 -18.00 -13.13 -50.37
C GLY A 234 -18.86 -14.05 -49.50
N GLU A 235 -19.55 -15.01 -50.11
CA GLU A 235 -20.43 -15.96 -49.40
C GLU A 235 -19.64 -16.96 -48.53
N GLN A 236 -18.48 -17.42 -48.98
CA GLN A 236 -17.64 -18.35 -48.20
C GLN A 236 -17.04 -17.75 -46.91
N ASP A 237 -16.90 -16.43 -46.84
CA ASP A 237 -16.43 -15.73 -45.64
C ASP A 237 -17.58 -15.43 -44.67
N ASP A 238 -18.77 -15.11 -45.18
CA ASP A 238 -19.97 -14.93 -44.35
C ASP A 238 -20.26 -16.22 -43.56
N ASP A 239 -20.34 -17.39 -44.21
CA ASP A 239 -20.60 -18.67 -43.56
C ASP A 239 -19.57 -19.02 -42.47
N ARG A 240 -18.27 -18.81 -42.75
CA ARG A 240 -17.20 -19.05 -41.75
C ARG A 240 -17.24 -18.07 -40.58
N SER A 241 -17.67 -16.83 -40.81
CA SER A 241 -17.77 -15.82 -39.75
C SER A 241 -18.89 -16.12 -38.75
N VAL A 242 -20.00 -16.70 -39.22
CA VAL A 242 -21.11 -17.14 -38.35
C VAL A 242 -20.68 -18.32 -37.48
N ASP A 243 -19.95 -19.27 -38.05
CA ASP A 243 -19.43 -20.43 -37.34
C ASP A 243 -18.37 -20.03 -36.29
N ALA A 244 -17.42 -19.16 -36.63
CA ALA A 244 -16.42 -18.68 -35.69
C ALA A 244 -17.02 -17.80 -34.57
N ALA A 245 -18.06 -17.01 -34.89
CA ALA A 245 -18.82 -16.27 -33.88
C ALA A 245 -19.57 -17.22 -32.95
N ALA A 246 -20.20 -18.27 -33.48
CA ALA A 246 -20.88 -19.30 -32.70
C ALA A 246 -19.91 -20.06 -31.79
N GLU A 247 -18.73 -20.43 -32.28
CA GLU A 247 -17.67 -21.06 -31.48
C GLU A 247 -17.11 -20.12 -30.41
N SER A 248 -17.00 -18.81 -30.67
CA SER A 248 -16.55 -17.84 -29.65
C SER A 248 -17.61 -17.53 -28.58
N VAL A 249 -18.89 -17.68 -28.91
CA VAL A 249 -20.02 -17.52 -27.97
C VAL A 249 -20.17 -18.75 -27.07
N VAL A 250 -19.80 -19.94 -27.57
CA VAL A 250 -19.57 -21.13 -26.74
C VAL A 250 -18.17 -21.02 -26.12
N GLY A 251 -17.97 -19.97 -25.32
CA GLY A 251 -16.78 -19.85 -24.49
C GLY A 251 -16.63 -21.12 -23.65
N GLU A 252 -15.42 -21.69 -23.66
CA GLU A 252 -14.98 -22.77 -22.77
C GLU A 252 -15.62 -22.57 -21.39
N PRO A 253 -16.51 -23.47 -20.90
CA PRO A 253 -17.06 -23.31 -19.58
C PRO A 253 -15.88 -23.31 -18.62
N ALA A 254 -15.72 -22.23 -17.86
CA ALA A 254 -14.75 -22.16 -16.77
C ALA A 254 -14.84 -23.48 -16.01
N THR A 255 -13.77 -24.26 -16.06
CA THR A 255 -13.75 -25.59 -15.46
C THR A 255 -14.18 -25.45 -14.01
N ALA A 256 -15.00 -26.38 -13.51
CA ALA A 256 -15.63 -26.35 -12.18
C ALA A 256 -14.67 -26.11 -11.00
N ALA A 257 -13.35 -26.13 -11.21
CA ALA A 257 -12.32 -25.76 -10.25
C ALA A 257 -12.21 -24.25 -9.95
N GLU A 258 -12.72 -23.34 -10.80
CA GLU A 258 -12.63 -21.88 -10.55
C GLU A 258 -13.83 -21.28 -9.82
N ILE A 259 -14.97 -21.98 -9.76
CA ILE A 259 -16.18 -21.50 -9.06
C ILE A 259 -16.09 -21.77 -7.55
N GLU A 260 -15.40 -22.83 -7.13
CA GLU A 260 -15.27 -23.21 -5.70
C GLU A 260 -14.40 -22.23 -4.89
N ALA A 261 -13.63 -21.35 -5.55
CA ALA A 261 -12.81 -20.34 -4.89
C ALA A 261 -13.56 -19.02 -4.58
N ILE A 262 -14.80 -18.85 -5.05
CA ILE A 262 -15.59 -17.61 -4.89
C ILE A 262 -16.65 -17.75 -3.78
N GLU A 263 -16.97 -18.96 -3.32
CA GLU A 263 -17.97 -19.20 -2.25
C GLU A 263 -17.40 -19.32 -0.82
N MET A 264 -16.08 -19.15 -0.64
CA MET A 264 -15.46 -19.10 0.68
C MET A 264 -14.54 -17.87 0.81
N ASP A 265 -15.15 -16.68 0.81
CA ASP A 265 -14.65 -15.53 1.58
C ASP A 265 -15.81 -14.58 1.95
#